data_AF-A0AAV5L179-F1
#
_entry.id   AF-A0AAV5L179-F1
#
_cell.length_a   1.000
_cell.length_b   1.000
_cell.length_c   1.000
_cell.angle_alpha   90.00
_cell.angle_beta   90.00
_cell.angle_gamma   90.00
#
_symmetry.space_group_name_H-M   'P 1'
#
loop_
_entity.id
_entity.type
_entity.pdbx_description
1 polymer ?
#
loop_
_entity_poly.entity_id
_entity_poly.type
_entity_poly.pdbx_seq_one_letter_code
_entity_poly.pdbx_strand_id
1 'polypeptide(L)' 'MSDEEVVCMLREGDLDGDGALNEMEFCTLMFRLSPALMMDSKNLLVEAIVNL' A
#
# COMPACT_ATOMS: atom_id res chain seq x y z
N MET A 1 19.26 5.40 2.07
CA MET A 1 18.24 4.90 2.99
C MET A 1 18.86 4.95 4.36
N SER A 2 18.53 5.97 5.13
CA SER A 2 18.97 6.05 6.52
C SER A 2 18.08 5.13 7.37
N ASP A 3 18.59 4.65 8.50
CA ASP A 3 17.81 3.77 9.40
C ASP A 3 16.48 4.44 9.83
N GLU A 4 16.46 5.77 9.91
CA GLU A 4 15.25 6.54 10.22
C GLU A 4 14.17 6.44 9.13
N GLU A 5 14.55 6.38 7.85
CA GLU A 5 13.60 6.21 6.74
C GLU A 5 12.99 4.82 6.77
N VAL A 6 13.79 3.81 7.09
CA VAL A 6 13.34 2.41 7.22
C VAL A 6 12.39 2.27 8.41
N VAL A 7 12.74 2.85 9.56
CA VAL A 7 11.87 2.85 10.76
C VAL A 7 10.55 3.58 10.50
N CYS A 8 10.57 4.67 9.73
CA CYS A 8 9.36 5.38 9.35
C CYS A 8 8.45 4.52 8.46
N MET A 9 9.02 3.86 7.44
CA MET A 9 8.28 2.93 6.58
C MET A 9 7.69 1.76 7.38
N LEU A 10 8.47 1.21 8.32
CA LEU A 10 8.04 0.09 9.14
C LEU A 10 6.86 0.47 10.04
N ARG A 11 6.94 1.64 10.71
CA ARG A 11 5.84 2.16 11.54
C ARG A 11 4.56 2.46 10.75
N GLU A 12 4.69 2.88 9.50
CA GLU A 12 3.54 3.23 8.66
C GLU A 12 2.81 1.99 8.12
N GLY A 13 3.51 0.86 7.96
CA GLY A 13 2.97 -0.36 7.38
C GLY A 13 2.80 -1.56 8.30
N ASP A 14 3.37 -1.54 9.49
CA ASP A 14 3.13 -2.54 10.53
C ASP A 14 1.68 -2.38 11.03
N LEU A 15 0.79 -3.24 10.55
CA LEU A 15 -0.65 -3.14 10.80
C LEU A 15 -1.06 -3.98 12.02
N ASP A 16 -0.29 -5.03 12.33
CA ASP A 16 -0.56 -5.92 13.47
C ASP A 16 0.29 -5.60 14.72
N GLY A 17 1.31 -4.75 14.58
CA GLY A 17 2.15 -4.26 15.66
C GLY A 17 3.25 -5.24 16.07
N ASP A 18 3.62 -6.20 15.23
CA ASP A 18 4.66 -7.19 15.52
C ASP A 18 6.10 -6.63 15.42
N GLY A 19 6.24 -5.40 14.91
CA GLY A 19 7.52 -4.73 14.72
C GLY A 19 8.30 -5.25 13.52
N ALA A 20 7.64 -5.93 12.60
CA ALA A 20 8.14 -6.35 11.30
C ALA A 20 7.20 -5.88 10.18
N LEU A 21 7.54 -6.21 8.95
CA LEU A 21 6.71 -5.92 7.79
C LEU A 21 6.60 -7.19 6.94
N ASN A 22 5.43 -7.80 6.93
CA ASN A 22 5.17 -9.00 6.13
C ASN A 22 4.76 -8.65 4.69
N GLU A 23 4.63 -9.66 3.82
CA GLU A 23 4.32 -9.47 2.40
C GLU A 23 2.98 -8.72 2.18
N MET A 24 1.96 -9.04 2.98
CA MET A 24 0.64 -8.41 2.89
C MET A 24 0.69 -6.94 3.28
N GLU A 25 1.40 -6.64 4.37
CA GLU A 25 1.62 -5.28 4.86
C GLU A 25 2.42 -4.44 3.87
N PHE A 26 3.51 -5.00 3.32
CA PHE A 26 4.29 -4.35 2.28
C PHE A 26 3.47 -4.05 1.03
N CYS A 27 2.68 -5.03 0.54
CA CYS A 27 1.79 -4.81 -0.60
C CYS A 27 0.77 -3.70 -0.31
N THR A 28 0.20 -3.66 0.89
CA THR A 28 -0.77 -2.63 1.31
C THR A 28 -0.13 -1.24 1.37
N LEU A 29 1.08 -1.14 1.94
CA LEU A 29 1.88 0.09 1.97
C LEU A 29 2.14 0.62 0.56
N MET A 30 2.60 -0.24 -0.35
CA MET A 30 2.92 0.13 -1.73
C MET A 30 1.68 0.59 -2.50
N PHE A 31 0.52 -0.01 -2.24
CA PHE A 31 -0.75 0.41 -2.81
C PHE A 31 -1.18 1.81 -2.33
N ARG A 32 -0.97 2.12 -1.05
CA ARG A 32 -1.30 3.43 -0.46
C ARG A 32 -0.32 4.53 -0.91
N LEU A 33 0.95 4.20 -1.05
CA LEU A 33 2.01 5.15 -1.41
C LEU A 33 2.05 5.49 -2.90
N SER A 34 1.45 4.67 -3.75
CA SER A 34 1.34 4.94 -5.17
C SER A 34 -0.09 5.38 -5.51
N PRO A 35 -0.40 6.70 -5.44
CA PRO A 35 -1.70 7.22 -5.84
C PRO A 35 -2.05 6.90 -7.30
N ALA A 36 -1.04 6.66 -8.16
CA ALA A 36 -1.24 6.15 -9.51
C ALA A 36 -1.85 4.73 -9.49
N LEU A 37 -1.27 3.79 -8.74
CA LEU A 37 -1.81 2.42 -8.56
C LEU A 37 -3.23 2.43 -7.96
N MET A 38 -3.49 3.33 -7.01
CA MET A 38 -4.81 3.48 -6.41
C MET A 38 -5.84 4.10 -7.37
N MET A 39 -5.45 5.05 -8.22
CA MET A 39 -6.30 5.63 -9.26
C MET A 39 -6.57 4.64 -10.39
N ASP A 40 -5.56 3.90 -10.85
CA ASP A 40 -5.72 2.85 -11.86
C ASP A 40 -6.67 1.76 -11.37
N SER A 41 -6.54 1.34 -10.11
CA SER A 41 -7.45 0.37 -9.50
C SER A 41 -8.89 0.88 -9.42
N LYS A 42 -9.10 2.16 -9.09
CA LYS A 42 -10.43 2.78 -9.13
C LYS A 42 -11.00 2.86 -10.54
N ASN A 43 -10.18 3.20 -11.53
CA ASN A 43 -10.60 3.29 -12.92
C ASN A 43 -11.01 1.91 -13.46
N LEU A 44 -10.24 0.86 -13.17
CA LEU A 44 -10.57 -0.51 -13.55
C LEU A 44 -11.88 -0.99 -12.91
N LEU A 45 -12.13 -0.66 -11.64
CA LEU A 45 -13.38 -0.99 -10.97
C LEU A 45 -14.58 -0.25 -11.60
N VAL A 46 -14.42 1.04 -11.92
CA VAL A 46 -15.46 1.82 -12.60
C VAL A 46 -15.76 1.26 -13.98
N GLU A 47 -14.74 0.93 -14.76
CA GLU A 47 -14.91 0.31 -16.09
C GLU A 47 -15.63 -1.04 -15.99
N ALA A 48 -15.27 -1.88 -15.03
CA ALA A 48 -15.92 -3.18 -14.82
C ALA A 48 -17.39 -3.05 -14.40
N ILE A 49 -17.75 -2.02 -13.62
CA ILE A 49 -19.13 -1.77 -13.18
C ILE A 49 -19.98 -1.11 -14.27
N VAL A 50 -19.39 -0.21 -15.06
CA VAL A 50 -20.10 0.54 -16.11
C VAL A 50 -20.34 -0.30 -17.37
N ASN A 51 -19.49 -1.30 -17.63
CA ASN A 51 -19.64 -2.24 -18.76
C ASN A 51 -20.47 -3.50 -18.41
N LEU A 52 -21.16 -3.51 -17.26
CA LEU A 52 -22.18 -4.49 -16.88
C LEU A 52 -23.58 -3.97 -17.21
#